data_AF-A0A382S6B7-F1
#
_entry.id   AF-A0A382S6B7-F1
#
_cell.length_a   1.000
_cell.length_b   1.000
_cell.length_c   1.000
_cell.angle_alpha   90.00
_cell.angle_beta   90.00
_cell.angle_gamma   90.00
#
_symmetry.space_group_name_H-M   'P 1'
#
loop_
_entity.id
_entity.type
_entity.pdbx_description
1 polymer ?
#
loop_
_entity_poly.entity_id
_entity_poly.type
_entity_poly.pdbx_seq_one_letter_code
_entity_poly.pdbx_strand_id
1 'polypeptide(L)'
;VKNVEINSDYFEGVVSVEQLDGGWKPWRLPHTEQLLFPSPDDALIARAENCSGVRLRFDTNSQQIQLTVEVATEVNPVTGRNAFVFDATIDSELILSVPVKPGDTKVVFTSLPEGEKTVEIWFPQDSPIVLRELSVDDEAYCVVSEDPRPRWVTYGSSLTHCVRAHSPARIWPAILA
;
A
#
# COMPACT_ATOMS: atom_id res chain seq x y z
N VAL A 1 9.32 -15.11 -12.41
CA VAL A 1 9.19 -13.72 -11.91
C VAL A 1 10.56 -13.26 -11.45
N LYS A 2 10.94 -12.03 -11.82
CA LYS A 2 12.19 -11.38 -11.42
C LYS A 2 11.93 -10.31 -10.39
N ASN A 3 12.90 -10.05 -9.53
CA ASN A 3 12.81 -8.95 -8.56
C ASN A 3 13.07 -7.59 -9.24
N VAL A 4 12.32 -6.59 -8.78
CA VAL A 4 12.47 -5.18 -9.14
C VAL A 4 13.29 -4.49 -8.07
N GLU A 5 14.22 -3.63 -8.48
CA GLU A 5 14.93 -2.75 -7.55
C GLU A 5 14.00 -1.61 -7.12
N ILE A 6 13.50 -1.68 -5.88
CA ILE A 6 12.57 -0.70 -5.33
C ILE A 6 13.34 0.42 -4.61
N ASN A 7 12.82 1.64 -4.70
CA ASN A 7 13.18 2.78 -3.88
C ASN A 7 11.92 3.51 -3.37
N SER A 8 12.09 4.63 -2.66
CA SER A 8 10.98 5.41 -2.09
C SER A 8 9.99 5.96 -3.12
N ASP A 9 10.39 6.11 -4.37
CA ASP A 9 9.60 6.81 -5.40
C ASP A 9 8.46 5.93 -5.93
N TYR A 10 8.50 4.62 -5.66
CA TYR A 10 7.36 3.73 -5.92
C TYR A 10 6.16 4.00 -5.02
N PHE A 11 6.34 4.66 -3.87
CA PHE A 11 5.29 4.82 -2.86
C PHE A 11 4.53 6.14 -3.02
N GLU A 12 3.21 6.04 -3.10
CA GLU A 12 2.30 7.19 -3.09
C GLU A 12 1.36 7.16 -1.87
N GLY A 13 0.77 8.31 -1.54
CA GLY A 13 -0.05 8.46 -0.33
C GLY A 13 0.74 8.47 0.98
N VAL A 14 2.07 8.63 0.89
CA VAL A 14 3.01 8.64 2.01
C VAL A 14 3.56 10.05 2.27
N VAL A 15 4.00 10.29 3.51
CA VAL A 15 4.75 11.49 3.91
C VAL A 15 6.24 11.18 4.00
N SER A 16 6.59 9.99 4.46
CA SER A 16 7.97 9.52 4.47
C SER A 16 8.01 8.01 4.28
N VAL A 17 9.15 7.49 3.81
CA VAL A 17 9.40 6.06 3.71
C VAL A 17 10.67 5.77 4.51
N GLU A 18 10.57 4.83 5.44
CA GLU A 18 11.68 4.36 6.25
C GLU A 18 12.33 3.16 5.53
N GLN A 19 13.62 3.26 5.25
CA GLN A 19 14.40 2.14 4.74
C GLN A 19 14.88 1.29 5.92
N LEU A 20 14.37 0.07 5.99
CA LEU A 20 14.75 -0.95 6.96
C LEU A 20 15.81 -1.88 6.34
N ASP A 21 16.46 -2.70 7.17
CA ASP A 21 17.32 -3.77 6.66
C ASP A 21 16.51 -4.73 5.78
N GLY A 22 16.72 -4.66 4.47
CA GLY A 22 16.01 -5.45 3.47
C GLY A 22 14.54 -5.09 3.27
N GLY A 23 14.09 -3.85 3.51
CA GLY A 23 12.69 -3.49 3.26
C GLY A 23 12.36 -2.01 3.38
N TRP A 24 11.10 -1.69 3.06
CA TRP A 24 10.58 -0.33 3.00
C TRP A 24 9.28 -0.23 3.78
N LYS A 25 9.25 0.67 4.76
CA LYS A 25 8.05 0.94 5.57
C LYS A 25 7.50 2.33 5.22
N PRO A 26 6.32 2.42 4.60
CA PRO A 26 5.67 3.70 4.36
C PRO A 26 5.09 4.28 5.65
N TRP A 27 5.15 5.60 5.79
CA TRP A 27 4.61 6.35 6.91
C TRP A 27 3.74 7.51 6.42
N ARG A 28 2.63 7.76 7.12
CA ARG A 28 1.74 8.91 6.87
C ARG A 28 2.10 10.15 7.70
N LEU A 29 3.22 10.10 8.44
CA LEU A 29 3.89 11.22 9.10
C LEU A 29 5.42 11.10 8.86
N PRO A 30 6.22 12.13 9.17
CA PRO A 30 7.69 12.02 9.14
C PRO A 30 8.19 11.01 10.19
N HIS A 31 8.75 9.89 9.76
CA HIS A 31 9.17 8.79 10.65
C HIS A 31 10.36 9.14 11.57
N THR A 32 11.16 10.13 11.19
CA THR A 32 12.31 10.62 11.98
C THR A 32 11.94 11.71 12.99
N GLU A 33 10.72 12.25 12.92
CA GLU A 33 10.29 13.40 13.74
C GLU A 33 9.07 13.07 14.61
N GLN A 34 8.93 11.81 15.02
CA GLN A 34 7.74 11.32 15.77
C GLN A 34 7.46 12.11 17.06
N LEU A 35 8.51 12.61 17.73
CA LEU A 35 8.38 13.44 18.94
C LEU A 35 7.65 14.78 18.72
N LEU A 36 7.50 15.23 17.46
CA LEU A 36 6.72 16.42 17.12
C LEU A 36 5.20 16.15 17.11
N PHE A 37 4.78 14.89 17.27
CA PHE A 37 3.38 14.47 17.20
C PHE A 37 2.93 13.74 18.49
N PRO A 38 3.08 14.36 19.68
CA PRO A 38 2.71 13.72 20.94
C PRO A 38 1.21 13.42 21.00
N SER A 39 0.85 12.25 21.53
CA SER A 39 -0.53 11.84 21.73
C SER A 39 -0.65 10.87 22.90
N PRO A 40 -1.81 10.73 23.54
CA PRO A 40 -2.01 9.72 24.58
C PRO A 40 -1.61 8.33 24.06
N ASP A 41 -0.76 7.65 24.83
CA ASP A 41 -0.26 6.29 24.53
C ASP A 41 0.35 6.13 23.13
N ASP A 42 0.93 7.20 22.58
CA ASP A 42 1.50 7.26 21.22
C ASP A 42 0.50 6.85 20.10
N ALA A 43 -0.80 6.97 20.38
CA ALA A 43 -1.86 6.51 19.49
C ALA A 43 -1.82 7.15 18.11
N LEU A 44 -1.38 8.41 17.98
CA LEU A 44 -1.24 9.08 16.69
C LEU A 44 -0.14 8.45 15.84
N ILE A 45 1.02 8.16 16.43
CA ILE A 45 2.14 7.50 15.76
C ILE A 45 1.73 6.10 15.32
N ALA A 46 1.11 5.32 16.21
CA ALA A 46 0.58 3.99 15.88
C ALA A 46 -0.42 4.02 14.72
N ARG A 47 -1.21 5.09 14.56
CA ARG A 47 -2.11 5.26 13.41
C ARG A 47 -1.40 5.76 12.15
N ALA A 48 -0.33 6.53 12.29
CA ALA A 48 0.46 7.03 11.16
C ALA A 48 1.23 5.91 10.44
N GLU A 49 1.51 4.81 11.13
CA GLU A 49 2.08 3.58 10.54
C GLU A 49 1.10 2.83 9.63
N ASN A 50 -0.21 2.95 9.86
CA ASN A 50 -1.20 2.26 9.04
C ASN A 50 -1.26 2.83 7.61
N CYS A 51 -1.41 1.95 6.63
CA CYS A 51 -1.29 2.26 5.21
C CYS A 51 -2.58 2.78 4.54
N SER A 52 -3.43 3.52 5.27
CA SER A 52 -4.66 4.10 4.67
C SER A 52 -4.33 5.10 3.58
N GLY A 53 -4.73 4.78 2.34
CA GLY A 53 -4.45 5.58 1.14
C GLY A 53 -3.05 5.40 0.56
N VAL A 54 -2.23 4.53 1.15
CA VAL A 54 -0.88 4.21 0.66
C VAL A 54 -0.96 3.19 -0.47
N ARG A 55 -0.17 3.41 -1.52
CA ARG A 55 -0.07 2.48 -2.66
C ARG A 55 1.32 2.49 -3.27
N LEU A 56 1.65 1.40 -3.97
CA LEU A 56 2.71 1.43 -4.97
C LEU A 56 2.13 1.92 -6.30
N ARG A 57 2.90 2.66 -7.10
CA ARG A 57 2.52 3.08 -8.45
C ARG A 57 3.67 2.89 -9.44
N PHE A 58 3.43 2.15 -10.53
CA PHE A 58 4.47 1.84 -11.52
C PHE A 58 3.88 1.42 -12.87
N ASP A 59 4.63 1.68 -13.94
CA ASP A 59 4.33 1.22 -15.29
C ASP A 59 4.94 -0.17 -15.51
N THR A 60 4.17 -1.08 -16.11
CA THR A 60 4.61 -2.43 -16.44
C THR A 60 3.77 -3.03 -17.58
N ASN A 61 4.33 -3.99 -18.30
CA ASN A 61 3.57 -4.89 -19.18
C ASN A 61 3.30 -6.28 -18.57
N SER A 62 3.65 -6.49 -17.29
CA SER A 62 3.51 -7.77 -16.59
C SER A 62 2.05 -8.19 -16.38
N GLN A 63 1.76 -9.49 -16.49
CA GLN A 63 0.46 -10.08 -16.16
C GLN A 63 0.43 -10.64 -14.72
N GLN A 64 1.59 -10.79 -14.09
CA GLN A 64 1.75 -11.25 -12.71
C GLN A 64 2.60 -10.28 -11.88
N ILE A 65 2.07 -9.86 -10.73
CA ILE A 65 2.80 -9.05 -9.74
C ILE A 65 2.83 -9.81 -8.42
N GLN A 66 4.01 -9.97 -7.84
CA GLN A 66 4.20 -10.56 -6.52
C GLN A 66 4.82 -9.53 -5.58
N LEU A 67 4.29 -9.42 -4.37
CA LEU A 67 4.92 -8.71 -3.26
C LEU A 67 5.36 -9.72 -2.20
N THR A 68 6.55 -9.53 -1.64
CA THR A 68 6.93 -10.09 -0.34
C THR A 68 6.72 -9.00 0.70
N VAL A 69 5.88 -9.24 1.71
CA VAL A 69 5.46 -8.25 2.71
C VAL A 69 5.54 -8.80 4.13
N GLU A 70 5.67 -7.89 5.10
CA GLU A 70 5.36 -8.17 6.49
C GLU A 70 4.06 -7.48 6.85
N VAL A 71 3.08 -8.28 7.28
CA VAL A 71 1.79 -7.82 7.81
C VAL A 71 1.75 -8.04 9.31
N ALA A 72 0.84 -7.37 10.01
CA ALA A 72 0.66 -7.59 11.44
C ALA A 72 0.24 -9.04 11.76
N THR A 73 0.57 -9.49 12.97
CA THR A 73 0.23 -10.86 13.44
C THR A 73 -1.24 -11.04 13.80
N GLU A 74 -1.98 -9.94 13.92
CA GLU A 74 -3.41 -9.93 14.20
C GLU A 74 -4.11 -8.89 13.33
N VAL A 75 -5.29 -9.24 12.83
CA VAL A 75 -6.16 -8.30 12.14
C VAL A 75 -6.83 -7.36 13.13
N ASN A 76 -7.12 -6.13 12.71
CA ASN A 76 -7.88 -5.20 13.54
C ASN A 76 -9.34 -5.69 13.67
N PRO A 77 -9.81 -6.03 14.89
CA PRO A 77 -11.13 -6.64 15.09
C PRO A 77 -12.28 -5.70 14.72
N VAL A 78 -12.06 -4.38 14.73
CA VAL A 78 -13.08 -3.38 14.33
C VAL A 78 -13.46 -3.49 12.86
N THR A 79 -12.58 -4.07 12.04
CA THR A 79 -12.81 -4.22 10.59
C THR A 79 -13.81 -5.32 10.27
N GLY A 80 -13.98 -6.31 11.17
CA GLY A 80 -14.76 -7.51 10.90
C GLY A 80 -14.13 -8.46 9.86
N ARG A 81 -12.87 -8.22 9.45
CA ARG A 81 -12.13 -9.04 8.49
C ARG A 81 -11.24 -10.05 9.21
N ASN A 82 -10.88 -11.13 8.52
CA ASN A 82 -9.93 -12.14 8.98
C ASN A 82 -8.64 -12.18 8.14
N ALA A 83 -8.42 -11.18 7.29
CA ALA A 83 -7.26 -11.02 6.44
C ALA A 83 -6.99 -9.53 6.15
N PHE A 84 -5.75 -9.22 5.78
CA PHE A 84 -5.32 -7.94 5.23
C PHE A 84 -5.56 -7.95 3.73
N VAL A 85 -6.27 -6.95 3.20
CA VAL A 85 -6.63 -6.92 1.77
C VAL A 85 -5.72 -5.95 1.04
N PHE A 86 -5.15 -6.40 -0.07
CA PHE A 86 -4.45 -5.55 -1.04
C PHE A 86 -5.29 -5.46 -2.31
N ASP A 87 -5.38 -4.27 -2.91
CA ASP A 87 -6.08 -4.08 -4.17
C ASP A 87 -5.09 -3.76 -5.29
N ALA A 88 -5.35 -4.25 -6.49
CA ALA A 88 -4.67 -3.82 -7.71
C ALA A 88 -5.63 -3.01 -8.59
N THR A 89 -5.25 -1.79 -8.94
CA THR A 89 -5.98 -0.93 -9.88
C THR A 89 -5.18 -0.68 -11.15
N ILE A 90 -5.90 -0.49 -12.26
CA ILE A 90 -5.38 0.01 -13.54
C ILE A 90 -6.34 1.10 -14.00
N ASP A 91 -5.83 2.28 -14.35
CA ASP A 91 -6.66 3.43 -14.78
C ASP A 91 -7.81 3.74 -13.79
N SER A 92 -7.55 3.63 -12.49
CA SER A 92 -8.52 3.76 -11.38
C SER A 92 -9.60 2.68 -11.30
N GLU A 93 -9.60 1.69 -12.19
CA GLU A 93 -10.49 0.53 -12.10
C GLU A 93 -9.89 -0.54 -11.19
N LEU A 94 -10.69 -1.06 -10.25
CA LEU A 94 -10.31 -2.16 -9.39
C LEU A 94 -10.33 -3.48 -10.17
N ILE A 95 -9.14 -4.07 -10.35
CA ILE A 95 -8.94 -5.29 -11.13
C ILE A 95 -9.02 -6.52 -10.22
N LEU A 96 -8.33 -6.49 -9.07
CA LEU A 96 -8.24 -7.61 -8.14
C LEU A 96 -8.17 -7.11 -6.69
N SER A 97 -8.72 -7.91 -5.77
CA SER A 97 -8.50 -7.81 -4.33
C SER A 97 -7.92 -9.12 -3.83
N VAL A 98 -6.74 -9.08 -3.21
CA VAL A 98 -6.02 -10.26 -2.70
C VAL A 98 -5.96 -10.20 -1.17
N PRO A 99 -6.58 -11.16 -0.46
CA PRO A 99 -6.48 -11.27 0.99
C PRO A 99 -5.19 -12.00 1.40
N VAL A 100 -4.56 -11.53 2.47
CA VAL A 100 -3.34 -12.08 3.09
C VAL A 100 -3.65 -12.35 4.56
N LYS A 101 -3.46 -13.59 5.03
CA LYS A 101 -3.74 -13.91 6.44
C LYS A 101 -2.60 -13.42 7.33
N PRO A 102 -2.86 -13.23 8.64
CA PRO A 102 -1.79 -12.99 9.58
C PRO A 102 -0.71 -14.09 9.52
N GLY A 103 0.55 -13.68 9.42
CA GLY A 103 1.71 -14.56 9.27
C GLY A 103 2.06 -14.95 7.82
N ASP A 104 1.18 -14.71 6.85
CA ASP A 104 1.52 -14.86 5.43
C ASP A 104 2.42 -13.70 4.97
N THR A 105 3.33 -13.98 4.05
CA THR A 105 4.32 -13.01 3.57
C THR A 105 4.22 -12.70 2.08
N LYS A 106 3.29 -13.33 1.36
CA LYS A 106 3.19 -13.18 -0.10
C LYS A 106 1.84 -12.63 -0.52
N VAL A 107 1.87 -11.65 -1.41
CA VAL A 107 0.71 -11.15 -2.14
C VAL A 107 0.95 -11.45 -3.61
N VAL A 108 0.04 -12.16 -4.26
CA VAL A 108 0.21 -12.53 -5.68
C VAL A 108 -1.03 -12.09 -6.46
N PHE A 109 -0.83 -11.19 -7.40
CA PHE A 109 -1.80 -10.78 -8.41
C PHE A 109 -1.44 -11.50 -9.70
N THR A 110 -2.37 -12.27 -10.26
CA THR A 110 -2.21 -12.98 -11.54
C THR A 110 -3.33 -12.60 -12.49
N SER A 111 -3.14 -12.84 -13.79
CA SER A 111 -4.16 -12.56 -14.80
C SER A 111 -4.48 -11.07 -14.92
N LEU A 112 -3.49 -10.20 -14.73
CA LEU A 112 -3.62 -8.79 -15.05
C LEU A 112 -3.68 -8.62 -16.58
N PRO A 113 -4.40 -7.60 -17.10
CA PRO A 113 -4.51 -7.34 -18.54
C PRO A 113 -3.16 -7.30 -19.24
N GLU A 114 -3.11 -7.81 -20.48
CA GLU A 114 -1.93 -7.69 -21.35
C GLU A 114 -1.66 -6.25 -21.77
N GLY A 115 -0.41 -5.98 -22.19
CA GLY A 115 0.01 -4.67 -22.67
C GLY A 115 0.54 -3.75 -21.57
N GLU A 116 1.03 -2.59 -22.02
CA GLU A 116 1.52 -1.52 -21.15
C GLU A 116 0.37 -0.92 -20.36
N LYS A 117 0.60 -0.71 -19.07
CA LYS A 117 -0.37 -0.21 -18.12
C LYS A 117 0.33 0.42 -16.94
N THR A 118 -0.32 1.37 -16.32
CA THR A 118 0.05 1.78 -14.97
C THR A 118 -0.73 0.97 -13.96
N VAL A 119 -0.01 0.30 -13.06
CA VAL A 119 -0.59 -0.46 -11.97
C VAL A 119 -0.42 0.31 -10.67
N GLU A 120 -1.47 0.33 -9.86
CA GLU A 120 -1.36 0.74 -8.47
C GLU A 120 -1.72 -0.42 -7.55
N ILE A 121 -0.84 -0.71 -6.58
CA ILE A 121 -1.10 -1.72 -5.55
C ILE A 121 -1.37 -1.02 -4.24
N TRP A 122 -2.64 -1.00 -3.84
CA TRP A 122 -3.10 -0.35 -2.62
C TRP A 122 -2.93 -1.25 -1.41
N PHE A 123 -2.38 -0.68 -0.34
CA PHE A 123 -2.07 -1.41 0.88
C PHE A 123 -3.25 -1.41 1.87
N PRO A 124 -3.33 -2.43 2.75
CA PRO A 124 -4.36 -2.52 3.78
C PRO A 124 -4.46 -1.23 4.61
N GLN A 125 -5.64 -0.61 4.62
CA GLN A 125 -5.82 0.67 5.31
C GLN A 125 -5.69 0.58 6.83
N ASP A 126 -5.78 -0.62 7.39
CA ASP A 126 -5.91 -0.92 8.82
C ASP A 126 -4.65 -1.51 9.46
N SER A 127 -3.56 -1.66 8.71
CA SER A 127 -2.31 -2.26 9.17
C SER A 127 -1.08 -1.46 8.74
N PRO A 128 0.01 -1.47 9.53
CA PRO A 128 1.34 -1.20 8.99
C PRO A 128 1.76 -2.33 8.05
N ILE A 129 2.60 -1.99 7.07
CA ILE A 129 3.15 -2.92 6.09
C ILE A 129 4.63 -2.64 5.94
N VAL A 130 5.45 -3.69 5.87
CA VAL A 130 6.83 -3.58 5.36
C VAL A 130 6.89 -4.29 4.02
N LEU A 131 7.30 -3.59 2.96
CA LEU A 131 7.54 -4.18 1.67
C LEU A 131 8.99 -4.69 1.61
N ARG A 132 9.17 -5.99 1.40
CA ARG A 132 10.48 -6.63 1.27
C ARG A 132 10.90 -6.74 -0.19
N GLU A 133 9.98 -7.16 -1.05
CA GLU A 133 10.27 -7.39 -2.48
C GLU A 133 9.05 -7.09 -3.34
N LEU A 134 9.30 -6.67 -4.58
CA LEU A 134 8.34 -6.57 -5.69
C LEU A 134 8.93 -7.38 -6.82
N SER A 135 8.13 -8.29 -7.38
CA SER A 135 8.51 -9.08 -8.53
C SER A 135 7.47 -8.98 -9.63
N VAL A 136 7.94 -8.97 -10.87
CA VAL A 136 7.12 -8.99 -12.10
C VAL A 136 7.53 -10.17 -12.98
N ASP A 137 6.82 -10.45 -14.06
CA ASP A 137 7.22 -11.43 -15.06
C ASP A 137 8.67 -11.20 -15.54
N ASP A 138 9.39 -12.28 -15.87
CA ASP A 138 10.84 -12.24 -16.12
C ASP A 138 11.23 -11.25 -17.22
N GLU A 139 10.43 -11.19 -18.30
CA GLU A 139 10.66 -10.30 -19.45
C GLU A 139 9.92 -8.96 -19.34
N ALA A 140 9.14 -8.73 -18.28
CA ALA A 140 8.40 -7.49 -18.11
C ALA A 140 9.30 -6.33 -17.65
N TYR A 141 8.98 -5.11 -18.08
CA TYR A 141 9.58 -3.93 -17.46
C TYR A 141 8.77 -3.53 -16.21
N CYS A 142 9.40 -2.81 -15.28
CA CYS A 142 8.72 -2.22 -14.13
C CYS A 142 9.48 -0.95 -13.74
N VAL A 143 8.85 0.21 -13.87
CA VAL A 143 9.45 1.51 -13.57
C VAL A 143 8.45 2.38 -12.83
N VAL A 144 8.95 3.28 -11.98
CA VAL A 144 8.09 4.26 -11.30
C VAL A 144 7.26 5.04 -12.33
N SER A 145 5.97 5.20 -12.05
CA SER A 145 5.07 6.00 -12.88
C SER A 145 4.73 7.29 -12.15
N GLU A 146 5.05 8.43 -12.76
CA GLU A 146 4.72 9.74 -12.18
C GLU A 146 3.20 9.97 -12.21
N ASP A 147 2.67 10.50 -11.10
CA ASP A 147 1.30 11.00 -11.05
C ASP A 147 1.28 12.54 -11.17
N PRO A 148 0.88 13.11 -12.32
CA PRO A 148 0.84 14.55 -12.52
C PRO A 148 -0.34 15.21 -11.80
N ARG A 149 -1.25 14.45 -11.18
CA ARG A 149 -2.41 15.00 -10.48
C ARG A 149 -1.97 15.87 -9.30
N PRO A 150 -2.77 16.89 -8.94
CA PRO A 150 -2.50 17.68 -7.74
C PRO A 150 -2.46 16.81 -6.48
N ARG A 151 -1.50 17.07 -5.60
CA ARG A 151 -1.47 16.44 -4.27
C ARG A 151 -2.61 16.97 -3.41
N TRP A 152 -3.46 16.07 -2.95
CA TRP A 152 -4.54 16.39 -2.02
C TRP A 152 -4.30 15.75 -0.65
N VAL A 153 -4.44 16.56 0.40
CA VAL A 153 -4.28 16.11 1.79
C VAL A 153 -5.63 16.16 2.49
N THR A 154 -6.05 15.02 3.04
CA THR A 154 -7.24 14.92 3.89
C THR A 154 -6.84 14.67 5.33
N TYR A 155 -7.35 15.47 6.25
CA TYR A 155 -7.19 15.30 7.69
C TYR A 155 -8.55 15.06 8.33
N GLY A 156 -8.63 14.11 9.26
CA GLY A 156 -9.90 13.79 9.91
C GLY A 156 -9.82 12.58 10.83
N SER A 157 -10.94 11.91 11.00
CA SER A 157 -11.14 10.87 12.00
C SER A 157 -11.03 9.45 11.41
N SER A 158 -11.50 8.45 12.16
CA SER A 158 -11.66 7.08 11.67
C SER A 158 -12.51 6.97 10.40
N LEU A 159 -13.40 7.93 10.14
CA LEU A 159 -14.17 8.00 8.89
C LEU A 159 -13.29 8.37 7.69
N THR A 160 -12.28 9.22 7.88
CA THR A 160 -11.25 9.48 6.86
C THR A 160 -10.36 8.26 6.69
N HIS A 161 -10.01 7.59 7.78
CA HIS A 161 -9.15 6.40 7.76
C HIS A 161 -9.81 5.18 7.09
N CYS A 162 -11.15 5.07 7.14
CA CYS A 162 -11.94 4.06 6.43
C CYS A 162 -11.60 2.59 6.77
N VAL A 163 -11.32 2.29 8.05
CA VAL A 163 -10.97 0.91 8.48
C VAL A 163 -12.08 -0.13 8.22
N ARG A 164 -13.32 0.30 7.97
CA ARG A 164 -14.46 -0.58 7.62
C ARG A 164 -14.86 -0.51 6.14
N ALA A 165 -14.13 0.22 5.31
CA ALA A 165 -14.38 0.20 3.86
C ALA A 165 -14.10 -1.21 3.32
N HIS A 166 -14.78 -1.56 2.22
CA HIS A 166 -14.72 -2.90 1.64
C HIS A 166 -13.27 -3.32 1.31
N SER A 167 -12.47 -2.43 0.75
CA SER A 167 -11.07 -2.70 0.37
C SER A 167 -10.29 -1.38 0.23
N PRO A 168 -8.95 -1.41 0.20
CA PRO A 168 -8.11 -0.20 0.17
C PRO A 168 -8.43 0.81 -0.93
N ALA A 169 -8.64 0.37 -2.17
CA ALA A 169 -8.95 1.27 -3.29
C ALA A 169 -10.37 1.87 -3.21
N ARG A 170 -11.17 1.46 -2.23
CA ARG A 170 -12.56 1.90 -2.00
C ARG A 170 -12.75 2.70 -0.72
N ILE A 171 -11.68 3.20 -0.12
CA ILE A 171 -11.80 4.25 0.90
C ILE A 171 -12.22 5.56 0.21
N TRP A 172 -12.99 6.42 0.86
CA TRP A 172 -13.49 7.63 0.20
C TRP A 172 -12.37 8.58 -0.29
N PRO A 173 -11.19 8.70 0.37
CA PRO A 173 -10.09 9.48 -0.20
C PRO A 173 -9.52 8.88 -1.49
N ALA A 174 -9.48 7.54 -1.60
CA ALA A 174 -8.97 6.86 -2.80
C ALA A 174 -9.94 6.99 -3.98
N ILE A 175 -11.24 6.92 -3.73
CA ILE A 175 -12.28 7.06 -4.77
C ILE A 175 -12.27 8.46 -5.42
N LEU A 176 -11.86 9.49 -4.67
CA LEU A 176 -11.87 10.87 -5.12
C LEU A 176 -10.52 11.36 -5.69
N ALA A 177 -9.43 10.63 -5.43
CA ALA A 177 -8.06 11.00 -5.82
C ALA A 177 -7.79 10.83 -7.32
#